data_AF-A0A0C3DF95-F1
#
_entry.id   AF-A0A0C3DF95-F1
#
_cell.length_a   1.000
_cell.length_b   1.000
_cell.length_c   1.000
_cell.angle_alpha   90.00
_cell.angle_beta   90.00
_cell.angle_gamma   90.00
#
_symmetry.space_group_name_H-M   'P 1'
#
loop_
_entity.id
_entity.type
_entity.pdbx_description
1 polymer ?
#
loop_
_entity_poly.entity_id
_entity_poly.type
_entity_poly.pdbx_seq_one_letter_code
_entity_poly.pdbx_strand_id
1 'polypeptide(L)'
;MDINPVDDPSEETWQSALQPAAILISAIISLTATIIECNKVRKVPEPYHTSALSGKAWLIGLLLGHPEWICCKLGVHAHVFMRLVDELRELKHDDSKFISLEEQVRIFLY
;
A
#
# COMPACT_ATOMS: atom_id res chain seq x y z
N MET A 1 -49.72 -18.00 -51.14
CA MET A 1 -49.50 -17.38 -49.83
C MET A 1 -48.00 -17.37 -49.64
N ASP A 2 -47.34 -16.30 -50.06
CA ASP A 2 -45.91 -16.12 -49.84
C ASP A 2 -45.76 -14.80 -49.09
N ILE A 3 -45.62 -14.91 -47.78
CA ILE A 3 -45.26 -13.78 -46.92
C ILE A 3 -43.75 -13.61 -47.11
N ASN A 4 -43.35 -12.63 -47.93
CA ASN A 4 -41.97 -12.18 -47.96
C ASN A 4 -41.62 -11.60 -46.58
N PRO A 5 -40.48 -11.98 -45.98
CA PRO A 5 -40.01 -11.34 -44.76
C PRO A 5 -39.70 -9.89 -45.09
N VAL A 6 -40.30 -8.98 -44.31
CA VAL A 6 -39.90 -7.58 -44.33
C VAL A 6 -38.50 -7.57 -43.70
N ASP A 7 -37.47 -7.32 -44.51
CA ASP A 7 -36.14 -7.02 -43.98
C ASP A 7 -36.25 -5.71 -43.20
N ASP A 8 -36.30 -5.83 -41.87
CA ASP A 8 -36.34 -4.69 -40.96
C ASP A 8 -34.93 -4.05 -40.95
N PRO A 9 -34.78 -2.81 -41.46
CA PRO A 9 -33.48 -2.12 -41.48
C PRO A 9 -32.92 -1.83 -40.08
N SER A 10 -33.67 -2.11 -39.01
CA SER A 10 -33.18 -1.97 -37.63
C SER A 10 -32.08 -2.99 -37.28
N GLU A 11 -32.03 -4.16 -37.92
CA GLU A 11 -31.12 -5.24 -37.52
C GLU A 11 -29.67 -5.07 -38.05
N GLU A 12 -29.50 -4.43 -39.22
CA GLU A 12 -28.17 -4.07 -39.75
C GLU A 12 -27.48 -2.94 -38.96
N THR A 13 -28.26 -2.08 -38.29
CA THR A 13 -27.73 -0.92 -37.58
C THR A 13 -27.00 -1.30 -36.28
N TRP A 14 -27.43 -2.36 -35.59
CA TRP A 14 -26.78 -2.83 -34.37
C TRP A 14 -25.41 -3.47 -34.63
N GLN A 15 -25.28 -4.22 -35.73
CA GLN A 15 -24.01 -4.87 -36.11
C GLN A 15 -22.92 -3.82 -36.40
N SER A 16 -23.29 -2.71 -37.05
CA SER A 16 -22.37 -1.61 -37.36
C SER A 16 -21.97 -0.79 -36.13
N ALA A 17 -22.81 -0.75 -35.09
CA ALA A 17 -22.55 -0.03 -33.84
C ALA A 17 -21.74 -0.85 -32.81
N LEU A 18 -21.77 -2.18 -32.88
CA LEU A 18 -21.06 -3.07 -31.96
C LEU A 18 -19.54 -3.07 -32.19
N GLN A 19 -19.10 -2.98 -33.46
CA GLN A 19 -17.68 -2.97 -33.84
C GLN A 19 -16.90 -1.77 -33.27
N PRO A 20 -17.35 -0.50 -33.40
CA PRO A 20 -16.63 0.63 -32.82
C PRO A 20 -16.61 0.59 -31.29
N ALA A 21 -17.68 0.10 -30.65
CA ALA A 21 -17.74 -0.03 -29.20
C ALA A 21 -16.68 -1.01 -28.66
N ALA A 22 -16.47 -2.15 -29.31
CA ALA A 22 -15.45 -3.12 -28.92
C ALA A 22 -14.02 -2.57 -29.01
N ILE A 23 -13.72 -1.79 -30.05
CA ILE A 23 -12.42 -1.12 -30.23
C ILE A 23 -12.19 -0.10 -29.10
N LEU A 24 -13.20 0.71 -28.77
CA LEU A 24 -13.09 1.68 -27.67
C LEU A 24 -12.87 1.00 -26.32
N ILE A 25 -13.59 -0.10 -26.04
CA ILE A 25 -13.46 -0.85 -24.79
C ILE A 25 -12.05 -1.45 -24.66
N SER A 26 -11.51 -2.07 -25.72
CA SER A 26 -10.16 -2.64 -25.71
C SER A 26 -9.05 -1.58 -25.55
N ALA A 27 -9.24 -0.39 -26.13
CA ALA A 27 -8.33 0.74 -25.95
C ALA A 27 -8.32 1.25 -24.50
N ILE A 28 -9.50 1.36 -23.87
CA ILE A 28 -9.63 1.76 -22.46
C ILE A 28 -8.99 0.72 -21.53
N ILE A 29 -9.20 -0.57 -21.78
CA ILE A 29 -8.58 -1.65 -21.00
C ILE A 29 -7.04 -1.60 -21.12
N SER A 30 -6.52 -1.39 -22.33
CA SER A 30 -5.07 -1.30 -22.57
C SER A 30 -4.45 -0.08 -21.87
N LEU A 31 -5.15 1.06 -21.90
CA LEU A 31 -4.73 2.30 -21.24
C LEU A 31 -4.72 2.16 -19.71
N THR A 32 -5.76 1.54 -19.13
CA THR A 32 -5.82 1.32 -17.68
C THR A 32 -4.75 0.33 -17.21
N ALA A 33 -4.47 -0.73 -17.98
CA ALA A 33 -3.41 -1.68 -17.68
C ALA A 33 -2.01 -1.03 -17.66
N THR A 34 -1.70 -0.19 -18.66
CA THR A 34 -0.42 0.53 -18.71
C THR A 34 -0.27 1.53 -17.58
N ILE A 35 -1.32 2.26 -17.20
CA ILE A 35 -1.27 3.18 -16.05
C ILE A 35 -0.99 2.43 -14.73
N ILE A 36 -1.63 1.28 -14.52
CA ILE A 36 -1.41 0.44 -13.33
C ILE A 36 0.03 -0.10 -13.30
N GLU A 37 0.53 -0.56 -14.44
CA GLU A 37 1.90 -1.07 -14.56
C GLU A 37 2.94 0.05 -14.37
N CYS A 38 2.72 1.22 -14.98
CA CYS A 38 3.53 2.42 -14.76
C CYS A 38 3.50 2.86 -13.29
N ASN A 39 2.37 2.73 -12.60
CA ASN A 39 2.28 3.05 -11.16
C ASN A 39 3.07 2.04 -10.31
N LYS A 40 3.00 0.75 -10.62
CA LYS A 40 3.80 -0.30 -9.96
C LYS A 40 5.30 -0.07 -10.15
N VAL A 41 5.74 0.26 -11.36
CA VAL A 41 7.16 0.55 -11.68
C VAL A 41 7.64 1.85 -11.02
N ARG A 42 6.75 2.83 -10.83
CA ARG A 42 7.07 4.13 -10.20
C ARG A 42 6.99 4.15 -8.68
N LYS A 43 6.69 3.02 -8.02
CA LYS A 43 7.03 2.87 -6.60
C LYS A 43 8.55 2.80 -6.52
N VAL A 44 9.19 3.97 -6.46
CA VAL A 44 10.57 4.11 -6.04
C VAL A 44 10.69 3.32 -4.74
N PRO A 45 11.56 2.30 -4.65
CA PRO A 45 11.78 1.60 -3.40
C PRO A 45 12.17 2.65 -2.37
N GLU A 46 11.32 2.85 -1.35
CA GLU A 46 11.76 3.63 -0.20
C GLU A 46 13.06 3.00 0.28
N PRO A 47 14.13 3.79 0.45
CA PRO A 47 15.41 3.23 0.82
C PRO A 47 15.24 2.53 2.18
N TYR A 48 15.24 1.21 2.14
CA TYR A 48 15.05 0.35 3.31
C TYR A 48 16.14 0.56 4.39
N HIS A 49 17.24 1.21 4.01
CA HIS A 49 18.42 1.47 4.82
C HIS A 49 18.75 2.95 5.03
N THR A 50 17.77 3.89 4.96
CA THR A 50 17.97 5.24 5.52
C THR A 50 17.83 5.29 7.04
N SER A 51 17.66 4.12 7.67
CA SER A 51 17.82 3.94 9.10
C SER A 51 19.16 4.51 9.56
N ALA A 52 19.10 5.72 10.10
CA ALA A 52 20.24 6.39 10.71
C ALA A 52 21.01 5.42 11.61
N LEU A 53 22.34 5.54 11.61
CA LEU A 53 23.28 4.64 12.30
C LEU A 53 23.10 4.56 13.84
N SER A 54 22.09 5.24 14.38
CA SER A 54 21.62 5.15 15.76
C SER A 54 20.21 4.55 15.75
N GLY A 55 19.99 3.45 16.46
CA GLY A 55 18.67 2.83 16.46
C GLY A 55 17.59 3.68 17.13
N LYS A 56 17.95 4.71 17.91
CA LYS A 56 17.03 5.79 18.32
C LYS A 56 16.50 6.59 17.13
N ALA A 57 17.37 6.97 16.18
CA ALA A 57 16.95 7.68 14.98
C ALA A 57 16.17 6.78 14.01
N TRP A 58 16.46 5.48 14.00
CA TRP A 58 15.59 4.50 13.35
C TRP A 58 14.22 4.38 14.01
N LEU A 59 14.16 4.33 15.34
CA LEU A 59 12.90 4.27 16.09
C LEU A 59 12.05 5.50 15.83
N ILE A 60 12.65 6.70 15.81
CA ILE A 60 11.97 7.94 15.44
C ILE A 60 11.41 7.83 14.01
N GLY A 61 12.19 7.33 13.06
CA GLY A 61 11.71 7.08 11.69
C GLY A 61 10.59 6.05 11.61
N LEU A 62 10.62 5.02 12.47
CA LEU A 62 9.58 4.00 12.54
C LEU A 62 8.27 4.54 13.15
N LEU A 63 8.37 5.40 14.18
CA LEU A 63 7.23 6.00 14.87
C LEU A 63 6.60 7.17 14.09
N LEU A 64 7.41 7.96 13.38
CA LEU A 64 6.94 9.05 12.52
C LEU A 64 6.55 8.59 11.11
N GLY A 65 6.93 7.36 10.74
CA GLY A 65 6.61 6.74 9.46
C GLY A 65 5.16 6.27 9.37
N HIS A 66 4.89 5.37 8.44
CA HIS A 66 3.55 4.81 8.29
C HIS A 66 3.17 3.97 9.52
N PRO A 67 1.97 4.14 10.14
CA PRO A 67 1.55 3.41 11.34
C PRO A 67 1.57 1.88 11.19
N GLU A 68 1.51 1.40 9.95
CA GLU A 68 1.55 -0.02 9.61
C GLU A 68 2.98 -0.58 9.65
N TRP A 69 4.01 0.26 9.50
CA TRP A 69 5.41 -0.20 9.52
C TRP A 69 5.81 -0.72 10.89
N ILE A 70 5.43 -0.03 11.97
CA ILE A 70 5.71 -0.52 13.33
C ILE A 70 4.96 -1.82 13.62
N CYS A 71 3.73 -1.96 13.11
CA CYS A 71 2.96 -3.19 13.24
C CYS A 71 3.64 -4.34 12.47
N CYS A 72 4.08 -4.09 11.24
CA CYS A 72 4.79 -5.09 10.44
C CYS A 72 6.18 -5.44 10.99
N LYS A 73 6.85 -4.51 11.69
CA LYS A 73 8.22 -4.70 12.19
C LYS A 73 8.31 -5.23 13.61
N LEU A 74 7.46 -4.75 14.51
CA LEU A 74 7.49 -5.06 15.94
C LEU A 74 6.26 -5.85 16.40
N GLY A 75 5.31 -6.15 15.49
CA GLY A 75 4.07 -6.86 15.83
C GLY A 75 3.08 -6.05 16.68
N VAL A 76 3.36 -4.76 16.92
CA VAL A 76 2.55 -3.88 17.77
C VAL A 76 2.30 -2.53 17.10
N HIS A 77 1.17 -1.90 17.41
CA HIS A 77 0.91 -0.53 16.98
C HIS A 77 1.75 0.49 17.76
N ALA A 78 2.05 1.65 17.16
CA ALA A 78 2.85 2.71 17.78
C ALA A 78 2.34 3.14 19.16
N HIS A 79 1.02 3.28 19.32
CA HIS A 79 0.43 3.67 20.61
C HIS A 79 0.62 2.59 21.69
N VAL A 80 0.57 1.31 21.33
CA VAL A 80 0.81 0.19 22.26
C VAL A 80 2.29 0.16 22.66
N PHE A 81 3.18 0.34 21.69
CA PHE A 81 4.62 0.43 21.93
C PHE A 81 4.95 1.57 22.91
N MET A 82 4.43 2.77 22.67
CA MET A 82 4.63 3.93 23.56
C MET A 82 4.08 3.67 24.96
N ARG A 83 2.87 3.09 25.05
CA ARG A 83 2.27 2.74 26.35
C ARG A 83 3.13 1.75 27.12
N LEU A 84 3.69 0.74 26.46
CA LEU A 84 4.59 -0.23 27.09
C LEU A 84 5.86 0.44 27.64
N VAL A 85 6.45 1.37 26.90
CA VAL A 85 7.60 2.15 27.37
C VAL A 85 7.24 2.99 28.59
N ASP A 86 6.09 3.67 28.56
CA ASP A 86 5.63 4.51 29.68
C ASP A 86 5.43 3.69 30.96
N GLU A 87 4.75 2.54 30.86
CA GLU A 87 4.55 1.62 31.99
C GLU A 87 5.89 1.12 32.57
N LEU A 88 6.87 0.78 31.71
CA LEU A 88 8.20 0.37 32.17
C LEU A 88 8.94 1.52 32.89
N ARG A 89 8.78 2.74 32.39
CA ARG A 89 9.36 3.94 33.02
C ARG A 89 8.72 4.22 34.37
N GLU A 90 7.40 4.00 34.51
CA GLU A 90 6.69 4.06 35.80
C GLU A 90 7.20 2.99 36.79
N LEU A 91 7.52 1.79 36.29
CA LEU A 91 8.14 0.70 37.04
C LEU A 91 9.63 0.91 37.37
N LYS A 92 10.17 2.10 37.11
CA LYS A 92 11.58 2.48 37.37
C LYS A 92 12.60 1.73 36.49
N HIS A 93 12.19 1.25 35.32
CA HIS A 93 13.16 0.91 34.29
C HIS A 93 13.68 2.19 33.64
N ASP A 94 14.99 2.24 33.45
CA ASP A 94 15.72 3.37 32.87
C ASP A 94 16.61 2.92 31.71
N ASP A 95 17.14 3.91 31.01
CA ASP A 95 18.14 3.70 29.98
C ASP A 95 19.36 2.93 30.53
N SER A 96 19.90 2.02 29.71
CA SER A 96 21.17 1.38 29.97
C SER A 96 22.31 2.32 29.56
N LYS A 97 23.56 1.96 29.91
CA LYS A 97 24.76 2.77 29.62
C LYS A 97 24.88 3.17 28.14
N PHE A 98 24.35 2.37 27.21
CA PHE A 98 24.46 2.59 25.77
C PHE A 98 23.14 2.49 25.01
N ILE A 99 22.04 2.11 25.66
CA ILE A 99 20.77 1.75 24.99
C ILE A 99 19.61 2.38 25.74
N SER A 100 18.85 3.24 25.05
CA SER A 100 17.62 3.84 25.59
C SER A 100 16.55 2.79 25.90
N LEU A 101 15.67 3.07 26.86
CA LEU A 101 14.59 2.17 27.26
C LEU A 101 13.70 1.79 26.06
N GLU A 102 13.38 2.75 25.19
CA GLU A 102 12.62 2.51 23.98
C GLU A 102 13.33 1.50 23.06
N GLU A 103 14.65 1.60 22.98
CA GLU A 103 15.47 0.75 22.14
C GLU A 103 15.65 -0.65 22.75
N GLN A 104 15.66 -0.77 24.08
CA GLN A 104 15.59 -2.05 24.79
C GLN A 104 14.26 -2.76 24.52
N VAL A 105 13.14 -2.04 24.64
CA VAL A 105 11.80 -2.57 24.35
C VAL A 105 11.69 -3.01 22.90
N ARG A 106 12.24 -2.23 21.96
CA ARG A 106 12.32 -2.63 20.56
C ARG A 106 13.12 -3.92 20.38
N ILE A 107 14.31 -4.03 20.99
CA ILE A 107 15.15 -5.24 20.91
C ILE A 107 14.40 -6.46 21.48
N PHE A 108 13.60 -6.26 22.52
CA PHE A 108 12.78 -7.33 23.09
C PHE A 108 11.63 -7.77 22.17
N LEU A 109 11.06 -6.86 21.38
CA LEU A 109 9.92 -7.14 20.49
C LEU A 109 10.32 -7.63 19.08
N TYR A 110 11.58 -7.50 18.69
CA TYR A 110 12.12 -7.90 17.39
C TYR A 110 12.62 -9.35 17.43
#